data_AF-C4J8Y0-F1
#
_entry.id   AF-C4J8Y0-F1
#
_cell.length_a   1.000
_cell.length_b   1.000
_cell.length_c   1.000
_cell.angle_alpha   90.00
_cell.angle_beta   90.00
_cell.angle_gamma   90.00
#
_symmetry.space_group_name_H-M   'P 1'
#
loop_
_entity.id
_entity.type
_entity.pdbx_description
1 polymer ?
#
loop_
_entity_poly.entity_id
_entity_poly.type
_entity_poly.pdbx_seq_one_letter_code
_entity_poly.pdbx_strand_id
1 'polypeptide(L)'
;MGEEAVHFSVVDAKDCKQSAFEVGDKTYVICRSDDDLKTSAVKIHDKLTQTWLSPTILGEQPLLTKSQSVIPVSDEKILVIEKGVPLNESIWFLEIDTPFVKQQRKIKETEVVSWSKGVIGVGQKPVVISGPSGVGKGTLIAKLMKDYPSKFGFSVSHTTRSPREKEIDGVHYHFTERIKIEKDISEGKFLEFAHVHGNVYGTSIEAVESVTDEGKGY
;
A
#
# COMPACT_ATOMS: atom_id res chain seq x y z
N MET A 1 -19.83 25.36 -40.46
CA MET A 1 -20.27 24.92 -39.13
C MET A 1 -20.37 23.41 -39.16
N GLY A 2 -19.22 22.75 -38.97
CA GLY A 2 -19.13 21.30 -38.85
C GLY A 2 -18.31 21.05 -37.60
N GLU A 3 -18.92 20.38 -36.63
CA GLU A 3 -18.31 20.01 -35.36
C GLU A 3 -17.42 18.79 -35.64
N GLU A 4 -16.10 18.99 -35.68
CA GLU A 4 -15.15 17.88 -35.74
C GLU A 4 -15.20 17.13 -34.40
N ALA A 5 -15.90 16.00 -34.40
CA ALA A 5 -15.76 15.01 -33.35
C ALA A 5 -14.30 14.56 -33.34
N VAL A 6 -13.59 14.90 -32.25
CA VAL A 6 -12.24 14.40 -31.99
C VAL A 6 -12.36 12.89 -31.75
N HIS A 7 -12.24 12.13 -32.82
CA HIS A 7 -12.16 10.69 -32.78
C HIS A 7 -10.78 10.33 -32.22
N PHE A 8 -10.68 10.25 -30.89
CA PHE A 8 -9.56 9.53 -30.29
C PHE A 8 -9.79 8.06 -30.59
N SER A 9 -9.10 7.59 -31.63
CA SER A 9 -9.01 6.18 -31.95
C SER A 9 -8.56 5.45 -30.69
N VAL A 10 -9.27 4.34 -30.39
CA VAL A 10 -8.73 3.25 -29.58
C VAL A 10 -7.29 3.08 -30.04
N VAL A 11 -6.34 3.38 -29.14
CA VAL A 11 -4.91 3.13 -29.38
C VAL A 11 -4.86 1.72 -29.93
N ASP A 12 -4.45 1.60 -31.19
CA ASP A 12 -4.48 0.39 -31.99
C ASP A 12 -3.84 -0.72 -31.14
N ALA A 13 -4.68 -1.52 -30.50
CA ALA A 13 -4.31 -2.44 -29.43
C ALA A 13 -3.74 -3.73 -30.05
N LYS A 14 -2.77 -3.58 -30.94
CA LYS A 14 -2.15 -4.72 -31.63
C LYS A 14 -1.01 -5.35 -30.84
N ASP A 15 -0.46 -4.68 -29.82
CA ASP A 15 0.64 -5.25 -29.03
C ASP A 15 0.50 -5.16 -27.48
N CYS A 16 -0.58 -4.55 -26.97
CA CYS A 16 -0.78 -4.44 -25.53
C CYS A 16 -1.63 -5.60 -25.00
N LYS A 17 -1.05 -6.52 -24.21
CA LYS A 17 -1.81 -7.50 -23.43
C LYS A 17 -2.53 -6.78 -22.28
N GLN A 18 -3.74 -6.31 -22.55
CA GLN A 18 -4.55 -5.55 -21.59
C GLN A 18 -5.39 -6.48 -20.72
N SER A 19 -5.60 -6.09 -19.47
CA SER A 19 -6.62 -6.70 -18.61
C SER A 19 -7.54 -5.61 -18.11
N ALA A 20 -8.82 -5.73 -18.43
CA ALA A 20 -9.86 -4.81 -18.04
C ALA A 20 -10.81 -5.46 -17.04
N PHE A 21 -11.34 -4.67 -16.13
CA PHE A 21 -12.33 -5.12 -15.15
C PHE A 21 -13.32 -4.02 -14.84
N GLU A 22 -14.51 -4.39 -14.37
CA GLU A 22 -15.61 -3.45 -14.11
C GLU A 22 -15.94 -3.44 -12.62
N VAL A 23 -16.04 -2.24 -12.05
CA VAL A 23 -16.53 -2.02 -10.68
C VAL A 23 -17.52 -0.87 -10.72
N GLY A 24 -18.79 -1.19 -10.49
CA GLY A 24 -19.90 -0.27 -10.71
C GLY A 24 -19.88 0.30 -12.13
N ASP A 25 -19.87 1.62 -12.22
CA ASP A 25 -19.89 2.35 -13.49
C ASP A 25 -18.49 2.63 -14.06
N LYS A 26 -17.43 2.08 -13.47
CA LYS A 26 -16.06 2.29 -13.91
C LYS A 26 -15.44 1.00 -14.43
N THR A 27 -14.85 1.06 -15.61
CA THR A 27 -14.00 0.00 -16.15
C THR A 27 -12.55 0.41 -15.99
N TYR A 28 -11.78 -0.35 -15.24
CA TYR A 28 -10.37 -0.09 -15.04
C TYR A 28 -9.58 -1.01 -15.95
N VAL A 29 -8.56 -0.46 -16.60
CA VAL A 29 -7.70 -1.17 -17.52
C VAL A 29 -6.27 -1.06 -17.05
N ILE A 30 -5.63 -2.21 -16.85
CA ILE A 30 -4.20 -2.30 -16.55
C ILE A 30 -3.49 -2.53 -17.88
N CYS A 31 -2.83 -1.48 -18.35
CA CYS A 31 -2.09 -1.45 -19.61
C CYS A 31 -0.58 -1.55 -19.36
N ARG A 32 0.09 -2.20 -20.31
CA ARG A 32 1.54 -2.11 -20.48
C ARG A 32 1.84 -0.97 -21.44
N SER A 33 2.72 -0.04 -21.05
CA SER A 33 3.30 0.93 -21.98
C SER A 33 4.51 0.29 -22.65
N ASP A 34 4.55 0.23 -23.98
CA ASP A 34 5.73 -0.25 -24.71
C ASP A 34 6.81 0.82 -24.88
N ASP A 35 6.49 2.10 -24.62
CA ASP A 35 7.43 3.23 -24.78
C ASP A 35 8.33 3.48 -23.55
N ASP A 36 8.05 2.86 -22.41
CA ASP A 36 8.90 2.94 -21.23
C ASP A 36 8.79 1.65 -20.40
N LEU A 37 9.84 0.84 -20.43
CA LEU A 37 9.98 -0.51 -19.85
C LEU A 37 9.82 -0.61 -18.31
N LYS A 38 9.14 0.32 -17.62
CA LYS A 38 9.23 0.42 -16.15
C LYS A 38 7.94 0.67 -15.37
N THR A 39 6.79 0.97 -15.98
CA THR A 39 5.57 1.25 -15.20
C THR A 39 4.30 0.66 -15.78
N SER A 40 3.50 0.04 -14.92
CA SER A 40 2.13 -0.38 -15.22
C SER A 40 1.22 0.84 -15.30
N ALA A 41 0.60 1.10 -16.45
CA ALA A 41 -0.32 2.22 -16.62
C ALA A 41 -1.75 1.77 -16.29
N VAL A 42 -2.35 2.34 -15.25
CA VAL A 42 -3.79 2.14 -14.96
C VAL A 42 -4.59 3.23 -15.66
N LYS A 43 -5.64 2.86 -16.38
CA LYS A 43 -6.62 3.76 -16.99
C LYS A 43 -8.01 3.43 -16.46
N ILE A 44 -8.87 4.43 -16.36
CA ILE A 44 -10.25 4.25 -15.90
C ILE A 44 -11.17 4.78 -16.99
N HIS A 45 -12.09 3.96 -17.47
CA HIS A 45 -13.19 4.36 -18.33
C HIS A 45 -14.44 4.52 -17.48
N ASP A 46 -14.93 5.75 -17.38
CA ASP A 46 -16.17 6.06 -16.70
C ASP A 46 -17.33 5.86 -17.69
N LYS A 47 -18.19 4.87 -17.42
CA LYS A 47 -19.29 4.47 -18.31
C LYS A 47 -20.43 5.49 -18.31
N LEU A 48 -20.59 6.29 -17.26
CA LEU A 48 -21.65 7.30 -17.22
C LEU A 48 -21.30 8.48 -18.11
N THR A 49 -20.04 8.91 -18.05
CA THR A 49 -19.55 10.06 -18.83
C THR A 49 -18.96 9.66 -20.18
N GLN A 50 -18.71 8.37 -20.41
CA GLN A 50 -18.00 7.84 -21.59
C GLN A 50 -16.61 8.47 -21.76
N THR A 51 -15.91 8.73 -20.66
CA THR A 51 -14.59 9.37 -20.67
C THR A 51 -13.50 8.47 -20.11
N TRP A 52 -12.28 8.66 -20.61
CA TRP A 52 -11.08 8.01 -20.10
C TRP A 52 -10.35 8.94 -19.13
N LEU A 53 -10.08 8.43 -17.93
CA LEU A 53 -9.38 9.12 -16.85
C LEU A 53 -8.02 8.45 -16.61
N SER A 54 -7.03 9.27 -16.29
CA SER A 54 -5.71 8.83 -15.83
C SER A 54 -5.64 9.07 -14.32
N PRO A 55 -5.84 8.05 -13.47
CA PRO A 55 -5.79 8.23 -12.03
C PRO A 55 -4.38 8.57 -11.56
N THR A 56 -4.28 9.26 -10.43
CA THR A 56 -3.03 9.30 -9.67
C THR A 56 -2.78 7.91 -9.09
N ILE A 57 -1.62 7.34 -9.41
CA ILE A 57 -1.20 6.02 -8.93
C ILE A 57 -0.35 6.21 -7.68
N LEU A 58 -0.74 5.54 -6.60
CA LEU A 58 0.00 5.49 -5.34
C LEU A 58 0.60 4.09 -5.12
N GLY A 59 1.56 4.01 -4.20
CA GLY A 59 2.26 2.77 -3.84
C GLY A 59 3.34 2.34 -4.83
N GLU A 60 4.02 1.25 -4.49
CA GLU A 60 5.01 0.62 -5.36
C GLU A 60 4.30 -0.08 -6.54
N GLN A 61 4.73 0.21 -7.76
CA GLN A 61 4.12 -0.36 -8.96
C GLN A 61 4.80 -1.67 -9.34
N PRO A 62 4.03 -2.71 -9.72
CA PRO A 62 4.61 -3.93 -10.25
C PRO A 62 5.38 -3.69 -11.56
N LEU A 63 6.52 -4.35 -11.70
CA LEU A 63 7.17 -4.51 -13.00
C LEU A 63 6.46 -5.63 -13.78
N LEU A 64 5.38 -5.28 -14.48
CA LEU A 64 4.61 -6.23 -15.28
C LEU A 64 5.38 -6.59 -16.57
N THR A 65 6.10 -7.71 -16.54
CA THR A 65 6.93 -8.21 -17.64
C THR A 65 6.25 -9.32 -18.46
N LYS A 66 5.32 -10.07 -17.86
CA LYS A 66 4.69 -11.27 -18.46
C LYS A 66 3.15 -11.20 -18.49
N SER A 67 2.52 -12.27 -18.99
CA SER A 67 1.06 -12.42 -18.98
C SER A 67 0.53 -12.33 -17.54
N GLN A 68 -0.51 -11.54 -17.32
CA GLN A 68 -1.13 -11.39 -16.02
C GLN A 68 -2.50 -12.05 -15.96
N SER A 69 -2.93 -12.40 -14.75
CA SER A 69 -4.31 -12.77 -14.42
C SER A 69 -4.84 -11.75 -13.43
N VAL A 70 -6.02 -11.21 -13.72
CA VAL A 70 -6.67 -10.21 -12.88
C VAL A 70 -7.94 -10.83 -12.31
N ILE A 71 -8.10 -10.76 -10.98
CA ILE A 71 -9.18 -11.41 -10.24
C ILE A 71 -9.76 -10.38 -9.25
N PRO A 72 -11.07 -10.06 -9.33
CA PRO A 72 -11.70 -9.22 -8.32
C PRO A 72 -11.74 -9.96 -6.98
N VAL A 73 -11.24 -9.31 -5.92
CA VAL A 73 -11.30 -9.86 -4.56
C VAL A 73 -12.48 -9.25 -3.80
N SER A 74 -12.76 -7.97 -4.06
CA SER A 74 -13.93 -7.24 -3.57
C SER A 74 -14.17 -6.02 -4.45
N ASP A 75 -15.21 -5.24 -4.16
CA ASP A 75 -15.45 -3.92 -4.78
C ASP A 75 -14.36 -2.88 -4.42
N GLU A 76 -13.45 -3.20 -3.51
CA GLU A 76 -12.38 -2.31 -3.07
C GLU A 76 -11.00 -2.71 -3.59
N LYS A 77 -10.78 -3.99 -3.94
CA LYS A 77 -9.46 -4.55 -4.24
C LYS A 77 -9.50 -5.59 -5.34
N ILE A 78 -8.45 -5.57 -6.16
CA ILE A 78 -8.28 -6.49 -7.27
C ILE A 78 -6.92 -7.13 -7.22
N LEU A 79 -6.92 -8.45 -7.28
CA LEU A 79 -5.72 -9.25 -7.28
C LEU A 79 -5.18 -9.35 -8.70
N VAL A 80 -3.90 -9.03 -8.85
CA VAL A 80 -3.15 -9.13 -10.09
C VAL A 80 -2.03 -10.13 -9.86
N ILE A 81 -2.05 -11.21 -10.62
CA ILE A 81 -1.05 -12.28 -10.55
C ILE A 81 -0.26 -12.30 -11.86
N GLU A 82 1.03 -12.04 -11.77
CA GLU A 82 1.94 -12.14 -12.90
C GLU A 82 2.39 -13.59 -13.14
N LYS A 83 2.19 -14.10 -14.35
CA LYS A 83 2.55 -15.48 -14.70
C LYS A 83 4.04 -15.59 -15.02
N GLY A 84 4.69 -16.63 -14.48
CA GLY A 84 6.09 -16.94 -14.78
C GLY A 84 7.09 -16.08 -14.00
N VAL A 85 6.64 -15.42 -12.94
CA VAL A 85 7.45 -14.75 -11.91
C VAL A 85 7.35 -15.58 -10.61
N PRO A 86 8.41 -15.62 -9.76
CA PRO A 86 8.32 -16.25 -8.45
C PRO A 86 7.11 -15.77 -7.64
N LEU A 87 6.52 -16.68 -6.86
CA LEU A 87 5.23 -16.44 -6.21
C LEU A 87 5.22 -15.22 -5.26
N ASN A 88 6.34 -14.99 -4.58
CA ASN A 88 6.59 -13.85 -3.67
C ASN A 88 6.72 -12.49 -4.39
N GLU A 89 6.88 -12.49 -5.71
CA GLU A 89 7.02 -11.30 -6.54
C GLU A 89 5.83 -11.13 -7.51
N SER A 90 5.08 -12.22 -7.74
CA SER A 90 4.00 -12.25 -8.73
C SER A 90 2.67 -11.66 -8.28
N ILE A 91 2.48 -11.36 -7.00
CA ILE A 91 1.16 -11.08 -6.44
C ILE A 91 1.08 -9.61 -6.05
N TRP A 92 0.06 -8.95 -6.58
CA TRP A 92 -0.18 -7.53 -6.40
C TRP A 92 -1.67 -7.29 -6.19
N PHE A 93 -1.99 -6.22 -5.47
CA PHE A 93 -3.34 -5.72 -5.32
C PHE A 93 -3.42 -4.32 -5.92
N LEU A 94 -4.43 -4.10 -6.75
CA LEU A 94 -4.88 -2.78 -7.14
C LEU A 94 -6.05 -2.39 -6.24
N GLU A 95 -5.81 -1.44 -5.35
CA GLU A 95 -6.82 -0.86 -4.46
C GLU A 95 -7.51 0.30 -5.15
N ILE A 96 -8.84 0.22 -5.26
CA ILE A 96 -9.65 1.13 -6.06
C ILE A 96 -10.64 1.94 -5.23
N ASP A 97 -11.06 1.44 -4.06
CA ASP A 97 -12.04 2.14 -3.21
C ASP A 97 -11.90 1.84 -1.71
N THR A 98 -10.71 1.43 -1.26
CA THR A 98 -10.40 1.27 0.16
C THR A 98 -10.53 2.60 0.92
N PRO A 99 -10.69 2.60 2.26
CA PRO A 99 -10.73 3.83 3.05
C PRO A 99 -9.55 4.77 2.79
N PHE A 100 -8.34 4.21 2.60
CA PHE A 100 -7.14 4.96 2.23
C PHE A 100 -7.30 5.63 0.85
N VAL A 101 -7.69 4.88 -0.18
CA VAL A 101 -7.90 5.42 -1.54
C VAL A 101 -8.99 6.50 -1.54
N LYS A 102 -10.10 6.29 -0.83
CA LYS A 102 -11.17 7.28 -0.65
C LYS A 102 -10.67 8.57 0.00
N GLN A 103 -9.82 8.47 1.01
CA GLN A 103 -9.22 9.62 1.66
C GLN A 103 -8.28 10.37 0.71
N GLN A 104 -7.42 9.65 -0.02
CA GLN A 104 -6.49 10.26 -0.98
C GLN A 104 -7.21 10.91 -2.17
N ARG A 105 -8.32 10.33 -2.64
CA ARG A 105 -9.19 10.93 -3.68
C ARG A 105 -9.70 12.31 -3.26
N LYS A 106 -10.11 12.46 -1.99
CA LYS A 106 -10.54 13.75 -1.42
C LYS A 106 -9.40 14.76 -1.31
N ILE A 107 -8.21 14.31 -0.90
CA ILE A 107 -7.04 15.18 -0.70
C ILE A 107 -6.48 15.68 -2.04
N LYS A 108 -6.43 14.81 -3.06
CA LYS A 108 -5.80 15.12 -4.35
C LYS A 108 -6.78 15.64 -5.40
N GLU A 109 -8.08 15.67 -5.08
CA GLU A 109 -9.15 16.14 -5.97
C GLU A 109 -9.10 15.50 -7.38
N THR A 110 -8.71 14.23 -7.43
CA THR A 110 -8.54 13.46 -8.67
C THR A 110 -8.85 11.99 -8.40
N GLU A 111 -9.07 11.20 -9.45
CA GLU A 111 -9.19 9.74 -9.30
C GLU A 111 -7.86 9.16 -8.79
N VAL A 112 -7.96 8.25 -7.85
CA VAL A 112 -6.80 7.63 -7.19
C VAL A 112 -6.98 6.12 -7.22
N VAL A 113 -5.89 5.42 -7.49
CA VAL A 113 -5.71 3.99 -7.25
C VAL A 113 -4.41 3.79 -6.50
N SER A 114 -4.31 2.71 -5.71
CA SER A 114 -3.07 2.36 -5.01
C SER A 114 -2.66 0.95 -5.34
N TRP A 115 -1.40 0.75 -5.70
CA TRP A 115 -0.81 -0.58 -5.73
C TRP A 115 -0.34 -0.99 -4.34
N SER A 116 -0.52 -2.26 -4.02
CA SER A 116 0.11 -2.88 -2.85
C SER A 116 0.61 -4.28 -3.22
N LYS A 117 1.79 -4.65 -2.71
CA LYS A 117 2.37 -5.98 -2.95
C LYS A 117 1.61 -7.02 -2.14
N GLY A 118 1.19 -8.10 -2.81
CA GLY A 118 0.66 -9.26 -2.13
C GLY A 118 1.77 -10.15 -1.64
N VAL A 119 1.79 -10.41 -0.34
CA VAL A 119 2.72 -11.34 0.28
C VAL A 119 2.02 -12.68 0.52
N ILE A 120 2.54 -13.74 -0.10
CA ILE A 120 2.25 -15.10 0.34
C ILE A 120 3.22 -15.42 1.47
N GLY A 121 2.76 -15.16 2.69
CA GLY A 121 3.48 -15.52 3.88
C GLY A 121 3.31 -17.01 4.20
N VAL A 122 4.41 -17.76 4.16
CA VAL A 122 4.68 -18.83 5.14
C VAL A 122 5.19 -18.23 6.48
N GLY A 123 5.13 -16.90 6.61
CA GLY A 123 5.52 -16.14 7.80
C GLY A 123 4.52 -16.29 8.96
N GLN A 124 5.06 -16.16 10.17
CA GLN A 124 4.25 -16.22 11.38
C GLN A 124 3.37 -14.98 11.51
N LYS A 125 2.14 -15.17 12.01
CA LYS A 125 1.17 -14.08 12.16
C LYS A 125 1.66 -13.09 13.23
N PRO A 126 1.60 -11.77 12.98
CA PRO A 126 1.97 -10.77 13.99
C PRO A 126 1.04 -10.87 15.21
N VAL A 127 1.61 -10.68 16.40
CA VAL A 127 0.86 -10.60 17.66
C VAL A 127 0.67 -9.13 18.02
N VAL A 128 -0.58 -8.69 18.08
CA VAL A 128 -0.94 -7.31 18.44
C VAL A 128 -1.38 -7.25 19.90
N ILE A 129 -0.67 -6.47 20.72
CA ILE A 129 -1.03 -6.20 22.12
C ILE A 129 -1.63 -4.79 22.22
N SER A 130 -2.93 -4.72 22.49
CA SER A 130 -3.68 -3.46 22.57
C SER A 130 -4.27 -3.22 23.97
N GLY A 131 -4.61 -1.96 24.27
CA GLY A 131 -5.19 -1.56 25.56
C GLY A 131 -4.86 -0.11 25.95
N PRO A 132 -5.55 0.49 26.93
CA PRO A 132 -5.37 1.89 27.33
C PRO A 132 -3.94 2.23 27.78
N SER A 133 -3.60 3.52 27.80
CA SER A 133 -2.33 3.97 28.38
C SER A 133 -2.24 3.55 29.85
N GLY A 134 -1.06 3.10 30.29
CA GLY A 134 -0.81 2.70 31.69
C GLY A 134 -1.24 1.28 32.09
N VAL A 135 -1.92 0.50 31.24
CA VAL A 135 -2.38 -0.87 31.59
C VAL A 135 -1.27 -1.92 31.69
N GLY A 136 -0.01 -1.56 31.39
CA GLY A 136 1.14 -2.47 31.50
C GLY A 136 1.53 -3.21 30.22
N LYS A 137 1.07 -2.76 29.04
CA LYS A 137 1.45 -3.35 27.73
C LYS A 137 2.96 -3.48 27.55
N GLY A 138 3.71 -2.40 27.84
CA GLY A 138 5.17 -2.39 27.73
C GLY A 138 5.83 -3.40 28.67
N THR A 139 5.29 -3.60 29.87
CA THR A 139 5.77 -4.61 30.82
C THR A 139 5.55 -6.03 30.28
N LEU A 140 4.37 -6.30 29.69
CA LEU A 140 4.08 -7.59 29.07
C LEU A 140 5.00 -7.85 27.86
N ILE A 141 5.19 -6.85 27.00
CA ILE A 141 6.10 -6.93 25.84
C ILE A 141 7.53 -7.21 26.32
N ALA A 142 8.04 -6.46 27.30
CA ALA A 142 9.38 -6.67 27.84
C ALA A 142 9.55 -8.09 28.42
N LYS A 143 8.52 -8.63 29.07
CA LYS A 143 8.52 -10.01 29.56
C LYS A 143 8.54 -11.02 28.42
N LEU A 144 7.73 -10.85 27.37
CA LEU A 144 7.74 -11.73 26.20
C LEU A 144 9.10 -11.74 25.50
N MET A 145 9.69 -10.56 25.28
CA MET A 145 11.01 -10.42 24.69
C MET A 145 12.11 -11.06 25.54
N LYS A 146 11.99 -11.01 26.87
CA LYS A 146 12.95 -11.61 27.81
C LYS A 146 12.81 -13.14 27.88
N ASP A 147 11.58 -13.64 28.02
CA ASP A 147 11.30 -15.06 28.24
C ASP A 147 11.44 -15.85 26.92
N TYR A 148 11.27 -15.19 25.77
CA TYR A 148 11.30 -15.79 24.43
C TYR A 148 12.10 -14.92 23.42
N PRO A 149 13.42 -14.72 23.64
CA PRO A 149 14.23 -13.78 22.86
C PRO A 149 14.54 -14.24 21.42
N SER A 150 14.50 -15.54 21.14
CA SER A 150 14.71 -16.11 19.79
C SER A 150 13.41 -16.21 18.97
N LYS A 151 12.34 -15.66 19.52
CA LYS A 151 10.97 -16.06 19.24
C LYS A 151 10.13 -14.84 18.86
N PHE A 152 10.19 -13.81 19.68
CA PHE A 152 9.60 -12.51 19.37
C PHE A 152 10.66 -11.49 18.98
N GLY A 153 10.36 -10.71 17.95
CA GLY A 153 10.92 -9.39 17.72
C GLY A 153 9.90 -8.31 18.07
N PHE A 154 10.37 -7.09 18.33
CA PHE A 154 9.51 -5.95 18.59
C PHE A 154 9.67 -4.91 17.48
N SER A 155 8.57 -4.63 16.76
CA SER A 155 8.53 -3.57 15.75
C SER A 155 8.48 -2.22 16.46
N VAL A 156 9.51 -1.40 16.26
CA VAL A 156 9.61 -0.06 16.86
C VAL A 156 8.82 0.94 16.01
N SER A 157 7.73 1.48 16.55
CA SER A 157 6.91 2.50 15.87
C SER A 157 7.60 3.87 15.81
N HIS A 158 7.09 4.78 14.99
CA HIS A 158 7.53 6.17 14.86
C HIS A 158 6.63 7.12 15.66
N THR A 159 7.19 8.24 16.12
CA THR A 159 6.39 9.35 16.68
C THR A 159 7.02 10.72 16.44
N THR A 160 6.17 11.76 16.36
CA THR A 160 6.61 13.17 16.29
C THR A 160 6.78 13.81 17.67
N ARG A 161 6.41 13.12 18.73
CA ARG A 161 6.60 13.61 20.09
C ARG A 161 8.10 13.60 20.42
N SER A 162 8.59 14.61 21.11
CA SER A 162 9.96 14.57 21.65
C SER A 162 10.15 13.42 22.65
N PRO A 163 11.33 12.78 22.69
CA PRO A 163 11.65 11.73 23.64
C PRO A 163 11.56 12.24 25.09
N ARG A 164 11.10 11.38 26.00
CA ARG A 164 11.20 11.59 27.45
C ARG A 164 12.61 11.23 27.92
N GLU A 165 12.98 11.68 29.12
CA GLU A 165 14.31 11.53 29.71
C GLU A 165 14.90 10.10 29.70
N LYS A 166 14.06 9.06 29.70
CA LYS A 166 14.47 7.64 29.68
C LYS A 166 14.20 6.92 28.38
N GLU A 167 13.65 7.62 27.39
CA GLU A 167 13.36 7.04 26.08
C GLU A 167 14.58 7.16 25.18
N ILE A 168 14.81 6.09 24.42
CA ILE A 168 15.95 5.94 23.51
C ILE A 168 15.39 5.78 22.10
N ASP A 169 15.91 6.59 21.18
CA ASP A 169 15.58 6.53 19.75
C ASP A 169 15.97 5.16 19.16
N GLY A 170 15.09 4.61 18.33
CA GLY A 170 15.25 3.28 17.73
C GLY A 170 15.01 2.11 18.69
N VAL A 171 14.68 2.37 19.97
CA VAL A 171 14.32 1.33 20.95
C VAL A 171 12.87 1.47 21.38
N HIS A 172 12.48 2.67 21.79
CA HIS A 172 11.13 2.93 22.28
C HIS A 172 10.22 3.42 21.15
N TYR A 173 10.74 4.36 20.37
CA TYR A 173 10.17 4.87 19.13
C TYR A 173 11.32 5.31 18.22
N HIS A 174 11.05 5.40 16.93
CA HIS A 174 11.77 6.29 16.03
C HIS A 174 11.19 7.70 16.17
N PHE A 175 11.91 8.57 16.87
CA PHE A 175 11.53 9.96 17.08
C PHE A 175 11.84 10.74 15.79
N THR A 176 10.80 11.20 15.12
CA THR A 176 10.92 11.78 13.77
C THR A 176 10.20 13.12 13.66
N GLU A 177 10.50 13.86 12.60
CA GLU A 177 9.84 15.13 12.33
C GLU A 177 8.45 14.92 11.74
N ARG A 178 7.54 15.85 12.06
CA ARG A 178 6.16 15.81 11.55
C ARG A 178 6.09 15.80 10.02
N ILE A 179 6.89 16.64 9.37
CA ILE A 179 6.93 16.74 7.91
C ILE A 179 7.35 15.40 7.29
N LYS A 180 8.31 14.70 7.90
CA LYS A 180 8.79 13.41 7.41
C LYS A 180 7.72 12.33 7.54
N ILE A 181 7.13 12.15 8.72
CA ILE A 181 6.11 11.11 8.92
C ILE A 181 4.86 11.36 8.06
N GLU A 182 4.42 12.61 7.92
CA GLU A 182 3.25 12.94 7.10
C GLU A 182 3.52 12.69 5.60
N LYS A 183 4.74 12.99 5.13
CA LYS A 183 5.18 12.62 3.79
C LYS A 183 5.16 11.10 3.59
N ASP A 184 5.81 10.35 4.49
CA ASP A 184 5.91 8.89 4.37
C ASP A 184 4.53 8.21 4.48
N ILE A 185 3.61 8.75 5.31
CA ILE A 185 2.19 8.33 5.34
C ILE A 185 1.53 8.58 3.98
N SER A 186 1.73 9.76 3.38
CA SER A 186 1.14 10.08 2.07
C SER A 186 1.68 9.21 0.93
N GLU A 187 2.90 8.68 1.10
CA GLU A 187 3.54 7.74 0.17
C GLU A 187 3.17 6.27 0.45
N GLY A 188 2.31 6.00 1.44
CA GLY A 188 1.83 4.65 1.75
C GLY A 188 2.84 3.77 2.49
N LYS A 189 3.87 4.36 3.13
CA LYS A 189 4.93 3.61 3.84
C LYS A 189 4.55 3.17 5.26
N PHE A 190 3.35 3.55 5.72
CA PHE A 190 2.86 3.25 7.07
C PHE A 190 1.72 2.25 7.04
N LEU A 191 1.84 1.19 7.86
CA LEU A 191 0.81 0.18 8.05
C LEU A 191 -0.39 0.76 8.81
N GLU A 192 -0.11 1.57 9.84
CA GLU A 192 -1.11 2.29 10.62
C GLU A 192 -0.53 3.58 11.19
N PHE A 193 -1.40 4.56 11.44
CA PHE A 193 -1.04 5.81 12.09
C PHE A 193 -2.23 6.44 12.84
N ALA A 194 -1.93 7.27 13.83
CA ALA A 194 -2.91 8.00 14.61
C ALA A 194 -2.38 9.37 15.09
N HIS A 195 -3.28 10.35 15.16
CA HIS A 195 -3.00 11.63 15.79
C HIS A 195 -3.45 11.60 17.26
N VAL A 196 -2.50 11.74 18.18
CA VAL A 196 -2.74 11.65 19.63
C VAL A 196 -2.07 12.81 20.34
N HIS A 197 -2.86 13.63 21.04
CA HIS A 197 -2.39 14.80 21.79
C HIS A 197 -1.46 15.71 20.97
N GLY A 198 -1.85 16.02 19.73
CA GLY A 198 -1.09 16.89 18.83
C GLY A 198 0.13 16.24 18.16
N ASN A 199 0.46 14.99 18.48
CA ASN A 199 1.57 14.24 17.88
C ASN A 199 1.05 13.16 16.93
N VAL A 200 1.87 12.77 15.96
CA VAL A 200 1.59 11.63 15.09
C VAL A 200 2.34 10.42 15.64
N TYR A 201 1.67 9.26 15.63
CA TYR A 201 2.26 7.96 15.92
C TYR A 201 1.95 7.05 14.73
N GLY A 202 2.86 6.15 14.38
CA GLY A 202 2.57 5.16 13.34
C GLY A 202 3.58 4.04 13.29
N THR A 203 3.18 2.91 12.73
CA THR A 203 4.04 1.75 12.50
C THR A 203 4.34 1.65 11.00
N SER A 204 5.60 1.79 10.62
CA SER A 204 6.00 1.69 9.20
C SER A 204 5.99 0.25 8.73
N ILE A 205 5.80 0.03 7.43
CA ILE A 205 5.90 -1.29 6.81
C ILE A 205 7.30 -1.88 7.06
N GLU A 206 8.34 -1.05 6.85
CA GLU A 206 9.75 -1.40 7.10
C GLU A 206 10.02 -1.84 8.56
N ALA A 207 9.37 -1.22 9.56
CA ALA A 207 9.54 -1.60 10.97
C ALA A 207 9.01 -3.01 11.26
N VAL A 208 8.00 -3.47 10.51
CA VAL A 208 7.47 -4.83 10.61
C VAL A 208 8.30 -5.81 9.79
N GLU A 209 8.71 -5.42 8.59
CA GLU A 209 9.54 -6.26 7.70
C GLU A 209 10.91 -6.54 8.31
N SER A 210 11.57 -5.55 8.91
CA SER A 210 12.87 -5.75 9.59
C SER A 210 12.82 -6.81 10.68
N VAL A 211 11.70 -6.93 11.41
CA VAL A 211 11.52 -7.98 12.41
C VAL A 211 11.27 -9.35 11.77
N THR A 212 10.60 -9.37 10.62
CA THR A 212 10.20 -10.60 9.92
C THR A 212 11.37 -11.23 9.15
N ASP A 213 12.20 -10.39 8.52
CA ASP A 213 13.36 -10.79 7.71
C ASP A 213 14.57 -11.22 8.56
N GLU A 214 14.64 -10.80 9.83
CA GLU A 214 15.67 -11.24 10.78
C GLU A 214 15.54 -12.72 11.22
N GLY A 215 14.55 -13.46 10.70
CA GLY A 215 14.35 -14.87 11.02
C GLY A 215 13.93 -15.14 12.47
N LYS A 216 13.54 -14.08 13.21
CA LYS A 216 13.06 -14.16 14.59
C LYS A 216 11.55 -14.39 14.58
N GLY A 217 11.15 -15.66 14.56
CA GLY A 217 9.75 -16.05 14.70
C GLY A 217 9.59 -17.43 15.35
N TYR A 218 9.07 -17.45 16.60
CA TYR A 218 8.25 -18.48 17.24
C TYR A 218 7.63 -18.01 18.57
#